data_AF-A0A7V9E035-F1
#
_entry.id   AF-A0A7V9E035-F1
#
_cell.length_a   1.000
_cell.length_b   1.000
_cell.length_c   1.000
_cell.angle_alpha   90.00
_cell.angle_beta   90.00
_cell.angle_gamma   90.00
#
_symmetry.space_group_name_H-M   'P 1'
#
loop_
_entity.id
_entity.type
_entity.pdbx_description
1 polymer ?
#
loop_
_entity_poly.entity_id
_entity_poly.type
_entity_poly.pdbx_seq_one_letter_code
_entity_poly.pdbx_strand_id
1 'polypeptide(L)'
;MRTIATLIFSFTALAAATLAGCASSNRLSDGSMIGVMTTRQLPVVTIDSKDYRLAPGARIVGANNSSVTPNQVPANSKVRYRVDASGLVTHVWLLPPDR
;
A
#
# COMPACT_ATOMS: atom_id res chain seq x y z
N MET A 1 62.79 17.94 2.25
CA MET A 1 62.77 19.41 2.14
C MET A 1 62.56 19.78 0.69
N ARG A 2 61.54 20.63 0.40
CA ARG A 2 61.25 21.33 -0.88
C ARG A 2 60.60 20.44 -1.95
N THR A 3 59.44 20.72 -2.55
CA THR A 3 58.68 21.98 -2.66
C THR A 3 57.22 21.65 -3.02
N ILE A 4 56.33 22.41 -2.40
CA ILE A 4 54.86 22.38 -2.44
C ILE A 4 54.33 22.61 -3.86
N ALA A 5 53.44 21.71 -4.32
CA ALA A 5 52.62 21.89 -5.51
C ALA A 5 51.20 22.32 -5.10
N THR A 6 51.04 23.63 -4.94
CA THR A 6 50.01 24.52 -5.55
C THR A 6 49.04 23.77 -6.50
N LEU A 7 47.71 23.87 -6.54
CA LEU A 7 46.70 24.72 -5.92
C LEU A 7 45.38 24.46 -6.70
N ILE A 8 44.24 24.37 -6.01
CA ILE A 8 42.88 24.81 -6.44
C ILE A 8 42.03 23.97 -7.41
N PHE A 9 40.70 24.01 -7.12
CA PHE A 9 39.53 23.55 -7.89
C PHE A 9 39.27 22.03 -7.85
N SER A 10 38.16 21.50 -7.32
CA SER A 10 36.79 21.95 -7.58
C SER A 10 35.84 21.53 -6.46
N PHE A 11 35.06 22.53 -6.05
CA PHE A 11 33.84 22.43 -5.28
C PHE A 11 32.76 21.78 -6.18
N THR A 12 32.42 20.51 -5.98
CA THR A 12 31.28 19.84 -6.66
C THR A 12 30.33 19.34 -5.57
N ALA A 13 29.45 20.23 -5.10
CA ALA A 13 28.03 20.27 -5.47
C ALA A 13 27.33 18.94 -5.11
N LEU A 14 26.73 18.85 -3.92
CA LEU A 14 25.33 19.25 -3.67
C LEU A 14 24.36 18.58 -4.64
N ALA A 15 23.72 17.48 -4.19
CA ALA A 15 22.30 17.14 -4.40
C ALA A 15 22.06 15.65 -4.12
N ALA A 16 22.16 15.21 -2.87
CA ALA A 16 21.41 14.03 -2.46
C ALA A 16 19.95 14.48 -2.28
N ALA A 17 19.23 14.60 -3.40
CA ALA A 17 17.80 14.78 -3.40
C ALA A 17 17.19 13.55 -2.73
N THR A 18 16.87 13.68 -1.44
CA THR A 18 15.97 12.77 -0.75
C THR A 18 14.61 12.92 -1.42
N LEU A 19 14.36 12.08 -2.42
CA LEU A 19 13.02 11.73 -2.87
C LEU A 19 12.33 11.05 -1.68
N ALA A 20 11.90 11.86 -0.72
CA ALA A 20 10.91 11.44 0.27
C ALA A 20 9.67 11.08 -0.55
N GLY A 21 9.50 9.77 -0.77
CA GLY A 21 8.47 9.23 -1.64
C GLY A 21 7.12 9.85 -1.29
N CYS A 22 6.45 10.38 -2.31
CA CYS A 22 5.02 10.68 -2.24
C CYS A 22 4.27 9.36 -2.10
N ALA A 23 4.33 8.75 -0.91
CA ALA A 23 3.52 7.59 -0.52
C ALA A 23 2.11 8.10 -0.18
N SER A 24 1.44 8.70 -1.16
CA SER A 24 0.02 9.02 -1.05
C SER A 24 -0.61 8.91 -2.43
N SER A 25 -1.41 7.87 -2.60
CA SER A 25 -2.41 7.87 -3.67
C SER A 25 -3.65 7.07 -3.29
N ASN A 26 -3.55 6.12 -2.35
CA ASN A 26 -4.69 5.28 -1.98
C ASN A 26 -5.25 5.47 -0.57
N ARG A 27 -4.68 6.33 0.29
CA ARG A 27 -5.21 6.53 1.65
C ARG A 27 -6.28 7.62 1.69
N LEU A 28 -7.45 7.30 2.24
CA LEU A 28 -8.60 8.19 2.42
C LEU A 28 -8.53 8.91 3.77
N SER A 29 -9.33 9.98 3.91
CA SER A 29 -9.40 10.81 5.13
C SER A 29 -9.82 10.04 6.40
N ASP A 30 -10.49 8.90 6.26
CA ASP A 30 -10.86 8.01 7.37
C ASP A 30 -9.75 7.00 7.73
N GLY A 31 -8.59 7.10 7.09
CA GLY A 31 -7.45 6.20 7.28
C GLY A 31 -7.57 4.86 6.54
N SER A 32 -8.65 4.62 5.80
CA SER A 32 -8.77 3.47 4.91
C SER A 32 -7.92 3.64 3.66
N MET A 33 -7.65 2.53 2.97
CA MET A 33 -6.85 2.50 1.76
C MET A 33 -7.64 1.86 0.62
N ILE A 34 -7.48 2.32 -0.61
CA ILE A 34 -8.03 1.67 -1.81
C ILE A 34 -6.95 0.78 -2.43
N GLY A 35 -7.35 -0.26 -3.14
CA GLY A 35 -6.43 -1.09 -3.91
C GLY A 35 -7.17 -2.15 -4.71
N VAL A 36 -6.41 -2.92 -5.47
CA VAL A 36 -6.94 -4.09 -6.19
C VAL A 36 -6.56 -5.33 -5.40
N MET A 37 -7.55 -6.06 -4.91
CA MET A 37 -7.37 -7.27 -4.11
C MET A 37 -7.58 -8.52 -4.93
N THR A 38 -6.72 -9.50 -4.69
CA THR A 38 -6.84 -10.87 -5.17
C THR A 38 -6.71 -11.83 -3.99
N THR A 39 -7.71 -12.69 -3.82
CA THR A 39 -7.69 -13.75 -2.82
C THR A 39 -6.79 -14.88 -3.33
N ARG A 40 -5.69 -15.16 -2.63
CA ARG A 40 -4.76 -16.26 -2.98
C ARG A 40 -4.92 -17.45 -2.03
N GLN A 41 -4.44 -17.31 -0.80
CA GLN A 41 -4.53 -18.35 0.23
C GLN A 41 -4.87 -17.69 1.56
N LEU A 42 -6.10 -17.88 2.03
CA LEU A 42 -6.55 -17.33 3.30
C LEU A 42 -5.66 -17.82 4.46
N PRO A 43 -5.35 -16.95 5.44
CA PRO A 43 -5.83 -15.58 5.64
C PRO A 43 -5.02 -14.50 4.90
N VAL A 44 -4.14 -14.87 3.96
CA VAL A 44 -3.30 -13.92 3.20
C VAL A 44 -4.02 -13.51 1.90
N VAL A 45 -4.05 -12.20 1.67
CA VAL A 45 -4.64 -11.57 0.49
C VAL A 45 -3.62 -10.65 -0.15
N THR A 46 -3.54 -10.64 -1.47
CA THR A 46 -2.63 -9.75 -2.19
C THR A 46 -3.41 -8.52 -2.60
N ILE A 47 -2.96 -7.33 -2.17
CA ILE A 47 -3.55 -6.04 -2.53
C ILE A 47 -2.46 -5.20 -3.18
N ASP A 48 -2.67 -4.76 -4.43
CA ASP A 48 -1.70 -3.92 -5.16
C ASP A 48 -0.30 -4.57 -5.23
N SER A 49 -0.24 -5.88 -5.47
CA SER A 49 1.00 -6.70 -5.46
C SER A 49 1.69 -6.86 -4.09
N LYS A 50 1.08 -6.36 -3.00
CA LYS A 50 1.58 -6.55 -1.64
C LYS A 50 0.73 -7.54 -0.87
N ASP A 51 1.38 -8.46 -0.18
CA ASP A 51 0.68 -9.43 0.66
C ASP A 51 0.29 -8.82 2.00
N TYR A 52 -0.99 -8.95 2.33
CA TYR A 52 -1.60 -8.52 3.59
C TYR A 52 -2.25 -9.72 4.27
N ARG A 53 -2.27 -9.71 5.60
CA ARG A 53 -2.95 -10.73 6.40
C ARG A 53 -4.28 -10.20 6.92
N LEU A 54 -5.35 -10.95 6.72
CA LEU A 54 -6.66 -10.69 7.31
C LEU A 54 -6.60 -10.94 8.83
N ALA A 55 -7.16 -10.02 9.60
CA ALA A 55 -7.32 -10.17 11.04
C ALA A 55 -8.31 -11.29 11.38
N PRO A 56 -8.18 -11.94 12.55
CA PRO A 56 -9.24 -12.81 13.08
C PRO A 56 -10.54 -12.01 13.24
N GLY A 57 -11.59 -12.41 12.53
CA GLY A 57 -12.86 -11.67 12.50
C GLY A 57 -12.92 -10.52 11.49
N ALA A 58 -11.98 -10.45 10.53
CA ALA A 58 -12.05 -9.47 9.46
C ALA A 58 -13.37 -9.57 8.69
N ARG A 59 -14.01 -8.42 8.45
CA ARG A 59 -15.31 -8.35 7.76
C ARG A 59 -15.11 -7.92 6.31
N ILE A 60 -15.67 -8.69 5.39
CA ILE A 60 -15.72 -8.37 3.96
C ILE A 60 -17.15 -8.00 3.59
N VAL A 61 -17.32 -6.78 3.09
CA VAL A 61 -18.60 -6.19 2.76
C VAL A 61 -18.66 -5.95 1.25
N GLY A 62 -19.69 -6.45 0.59
CA GLY A 62 -19.95 -6.25 -0.83
C GLY A 62 -20.40 -4.81 -1.14
N ALA A 63 -20.41 -4.44 -2.43
CA ALA A 63 -20.90 -3.14 -2.87
C ALA A 63 -22.36 -2.85 -2.42
N ASN A 64 -23.17 -3.89 -2.22
CA ASN A 64 -24.55 -3.79 -1.74
C ASN A 64 -24.67 -3.90 -0.20
N ASN A 65 -23.59 -3.64 0.54
CA ASN A 65 -23.52 -3.78 2.00
C ASN A 65 -23.83 -5.21 2.51
N SER A 66 -23.69 -6.21 1.65
CA SER A 66 -23.85 -7.62 1.98
C SER A 66 -22.59 -8.19 2.60
N SER A 67 -22.70 -9.13 3.55
CA SER A 67 -21.53 -9.87 4.02
C SER A 67 -21.09 -10.86 2.95
N VAL A 68 -19.83 -10.80 2.54
CA VAL A 68 -19.28 -11.65 1.47
C VAL A 68 -18.20 -12.55 2.06
N THR A 69 -18.18 -13.82 1.66
CA THR A 69 -17.13 -14.75 2.09
C THR A 69 -15.83 -14.45 1.33
N PRO A 70 -14.63 -14.57 1.91
CA PRO A 70 -13.40 -14.28 1.18
C PRO A 70 -13.22 -15.11 -0.11
N ASN A 71 -13.75 -16.33 -0.14
CA ASN A 71 -13.75 -17.20 -1.33
C ASN A 71 -14.69 -16.73 -2.45
N GLN A 72 -15.64 -15.85 -2.15
CA GLN A 72 -16.59 -15.29 -3.12
C GLN A 72 -16.10 -13.96 -3.71
N VAL A 73 -14.98 -13.42 -3.23
CA VAL A 73 -14.39 -12.20 -3.77
C VAL A 73 -13.73 -12.52 -5.11
N PRO A 74 -14.18 -11.92 -6.22
CA PRO A 74 -13.53 -12.12 -7.52
C PRO A 74 -12.07 -11.67 -7.48
N ALA A 75 -11.21 -12.34 -8.25
CA ALA A 75 -9.82 -11.89 -8.43
C ALA A 75 -9.79 -10.50 -9.08
N ASN A 76 -8.76 -9.70 -8.75
CA ASN A 76 -8.60 -8.33 -9.23
C ASN A 76 -9.79 -7.40 -8.94
N SER A 77 -10.47 -7.60 -7.80
CA SER A 77 -11.57 -6.73 -7.39
C SER A 77 -11.01 -5.44 -6.79
N LYS A 78 -11.58 -4.29 -7.18
CA LYS A 78 -11.31 -3.01 -6.52
C LYS A 78 -11.91 -3.05 -5.12
N VAL A 79 -11.08 -2.85 -4.10
CA VAL A 79 -11.51 -2.87 -2.70
C VAL A 79 -10.98 -1.65 -1.96
N ARG A 80 -11.73 -1.24 -0.94
CA ARG A 80 -11.28 -0.36 0.13
C ARG A 80 -11.01 -1.24 1.32
N TYR A 81 -9.90 -1.05 1.99
CA TYR A 81 -9.51 -1.86 3.12
C TYR A 81 -9.00 -0.98 4.26
N ARG A 82 -9.12 -1.47 5.49
CA ARG A 82 -8.52 -0.84 6.68
C ARG A 82 -7.52 -1.77 7.30
N VAL A 83 -6.35 -1.21 7.60
CA VAL A 83 -5.26 -1.88 8.28
C VAL A 83 -5.21 -1.34 9.71
N ASP A 84 -5.11 -2.25 10.67
CA ASP A 84 -4.92 -1.92 12.09
C ASP A 84 -3.45 -1.55 12.41
N ALA A 85 -3.18 -1.03 13.60
CA ALA A 85 -1.84 -0.73 14.09
C ALA A 85 -0.90 -1.96 14.05
N SER A 86 -1.46 -3.16 14.17
CA SER A 86 -0.74 -4.45 14.02
C SER A 86 -0.36 -4.81 12.58
N GLY A 87 -0.80 -4.04 11.58
CA GLY A 87 -0.58 -4.35 10.16
C GLY A 87 -1.58 -5.36 9.58
N LEU A 88 -2.60 -5.75 10.33
CA LEU A 88 -3.64 -6.69 9.90
C LEU A 88 -4.82 -5.96 9.23
N VAL A 89 -5.37 -6.55 8.18
CA VAL A 89 -6.57 -6.04 7.51
C VAL A 89 -7.81 -6.42 8.31
N THR A 90 -8.53 -5.44 8.84
CA THR A 90 -9.71 -5.65 9.70
C THR A 90 -11.02 -5.55 8.94
N HIS A 91 -11.09 -4.68 7.93
CA HIS A 91 -12.29 -4.46 7.13
C HIS A 91 -11.91 -4.35 5.66
N VAL A 92 -12.74 -4.94 4.81
CA VAL A 92 -12.66 -4.87 3.35
C VAL A 92 -14.04 -4.53 2.81
N TRP A 93 -14.13 -3.52 1.96
CA TRP A 93 -15.32 -3.14 1.22
C TRP A 93 -15.03 -3.33 -0.27
N LEU A 94 -15.81 -4.15 -0.96
CA LEU A 94 -15.76 -4.25 -2.42
C LEU A 94 -16.36 -2.98 -3.02
N LEU A 95 -15.59 -2.30 -3.86
CA LEU A 95 -16.11 -1.23 -4.68
C LEU A 95 -16.80 -1.83 -5.92
N PRO A 96 -17.90 -1.22 -6.40
CA PRO A 96 -18.43 -1.56 -7.70
C PRO A 96 -17.35 -1.31 -8.78
N PRO A 97 -17.35 -2.10 -9.87
CA PRO A 97 -16.45 -1.84 -10.99
C PRO A 97 -16.73 -0.44 -11.55
N ASP A 98 -15.66 0.29 -11.89
CA ASP A 98 -15.78 1.53 -12.69
C ASP A 98 -16.45 1.14 -14.03
N ARG A 99 -17.61 1.73 -14.31
CA ARG A 99 -18.36 1.52 -15.56
C ARG A 99 -17.70 2.21 -16.75
#